data_AF-A0A355H8H4-F1
#
_entry.id   AF-A0A355H8H4-F1
#
_cell.length_a   1.000
_cell.length_b   1.000
_cell.length_c   1.000
_cell.angle_alpha   90.00
_cell.angle_beta   90.00
_cell.angle_gamma   90.00
#
_symmetry.space_group_name_H-M   'P 1'
#
loop_
_entity.id
_entity.type
_entity.pdbx_description
1 polymer ?
#
loop_
_entity_poly.entity_id
_entity_poly.type
_entity_poly.pdbx_seq_one_letter_code
_entity_poly.pdbx_strand_id
1 'polypeptide(L)'
;FSWPEPVKDKITLGEAVPHKQVQTDEFVLEPNHFVLASTAESIRVPHDMAAYVEGRSSIGRLGLQVQNAGFIDAGFCGQITLELENQSGFSIVLKKGVRICQ
;
A
#
# COMPACT_ATOMS: atom_id res chain seq x y z
N PHE A 1 2.80 -4.99 -6.78
CA PHE A 1 3.42 -4.91 -5.46
C PHE A 1 4.88 -4.49 -5.61
N SER A 2 5.40 -3.67 -4.70
CA SER A 2 6.83 -3.35 -4.61
C SER A 2 7.31 -3.19 -3.17
N TRP A 3 8.56 -3.52 -2.88
CA TRP A 3 9.16 -3.38 -1.55
C TRP A 3 10.64 -3.07 -1.68
N PRO A 4 11.25 -2.34 -0.72
CA PRO A 4 12.69 -2.17 -0.68
C PRO A 4 13.35 -3.54 -0.50
N GLU A 5 14.30 -3.90 -1.36
CA GLU A 5 15.18 -5.04 -1.09
C GLU A 5 16.31 -4.56 -0.18
N PRO A 6 16.41 -5.04 1.07
CA PRO A 6 17.53 -4.70 1.92
C PRO A 6 18.78 -5.44 1.41
N VAL A 7 19.49 -4.83 0.46
CA VAL A 7 20.83 -5.27 0.05
C VAL A 7 21.86 -4.92 1.16
N LYS A 8 21.44 -4.18 2.19
CA LYS A 8 22.22 -3.75 3.35
C LYS A 8 21.38 -3.92 4.62
N ASP A 9 22.03 -4.18 5.76
CA ASP A 9 21.40 -4.27 7.10
C ASP A 9 20.70 -2.97 7.57
N LYS A 10 20.78 -1.90 6.77
CA LYS A 10 20.18 -0.59 7.03
C LYS A 10 19.86 0.13 5.72
N ILE A 11 18.78 0.90 5.75
CA ILE A 11 18.40 1.86 4.71
C ILE A 11 18.75 3.26 5.22
N THR A 12 19.46 4.04 4.41
CA THR A 12 19.75 5.46 4.70
C THR A 12 18.76 6.33 3.94
N LEU A 13 18.07 7.25 4.63
CA LEU A 13 17.20 8.22 3.97
C LEU A 13 18.01 9.13 3.03
N GLY A 14 17.50 9.34 1.81
CA GLY A 14 18.17 10.10 0.76
C GLY A 14 19.06 9.26 -0.17
N GLU A 15 19.35 8.00 0.16
CA GLU A 15 20.00 7.07 -0.76
C GLU A 15 18.96 6.32 -1.62
N ALA A 16 19.33 6.00 -2.86
CA ALA A 16 18.49 5.17 -3.71
C ALA A 16 18.43 3.73 -3.15
N VAL A 17 17.20 3.23 -2.99
CA VAL A 17 16.95 1.85 -2.56
C VAL A 17 16.38 1.06 -3.74
N PRO A 18 17.01 -0.05 -4.16
CA PRO A 18 16.42 -0.89 -5.19
C PRO A 18 15.11 -1.48 -4.66
N HIS A 19 14.09 -1.49 -5.52
CA HIS A 19 12.80 -2.08 -5.22
C HIS A 19 12.53 -3.22 -6.20
N LYS A 20 12.03 -4.34 -5.69
CA LYS A 20 11.53 -5.41 -6.54
C LYS A 20 10.07 -5.14 -6.85
N GLN A 21 9.68 -5.33 -8.11
CA GLN A 21 8.28 -5.23 -8.54
C GLN A 21 7.77 -6.60 -8.95
N VAL A 22 6.55 -6.93 -8.54
CA VAL A 22 5.83 -8.14 -8.97
C VAL A 22 4.38 -7.80 -9.29
N GLN A 23 3.89 -8.33 -10.40
CA GLN A 23 2.47 -8.37 -10.77
C GLN A 23 1.96 -9.79 -10.58
N THR A 24 0.95 -9.95 -9.72
CA THR A 24 0.34 -11.23 -9.37
C THR A 24 -1.09 -10.98 -8.89
N ASP A 25 -1.97 -11.97 -9.06
CA ASP A 25 -3.34 -11.90 -8.56
C ASP A 25 -3.42 -12.27 -7.07
N GLU A 26 -2.41 -12.95 -6.53
CA GLU A 26 -2.29 -13.27 -5.10
C GLU A 26 -0.87 -12.98 -4.58
N PHE A 27 -0.77 -12.39 -3.40
CA PHE A 27 0.49 -12.11 -2.71
C PHE A 27 0.37 -12.44 -1.23
N VAL A 28 1.31 -13.23 -0.69
CA VAL A 28 1.35 -13.57 0.74
C VAL A 28 2.17 -12.51 1.46
N LEU A 29 1.54 -11.79 2.39
CA LEU A 29 2.19 -10.82 3.25
C LEU A 29 2.44 -11.45 4.62
N GLU A 30 3.70 -11.76 4.90
CA GLU A 30 4.12 -12.37 6.16
C GLU A 30 3.97 -11.42 7.36
N PRO A 31 3.89 -11.95 8.60
CA PRO A 31 3.89 -11.13 9.80
C PRO A 31 5.04 -10.12 9.83
N ASN A 32 4.76 -8.89 10.26
CA ASN A 32 5.70 -7.77 10.38
C ASN A 32 6.39 -7.36 9.06
N HIS A 33 5.81 -7.70 7.91
CA HIS A 33 6.32 -7.26 6.61
C HIS A 33 5.51 -6.08 6.06
N PHE A 34 6.22 -5.26 5.27
CA PHE A 34 5.70 -4.11 4.57
C PHE A 34 5.76 -4.33 3.05
N VAL A 35 4.71 -3.92 2.35
CA VAL A 35 4.67 -3.94 0.88
C VAL A 35 3.89 -2.74 0.34
N LEU A 36 4.37 -2.17 -0.75
CA LEU A 36 3.61 -1.23 -1.57
C LEU A 36 2.70 -1.99 -2.53
N ALA A 37 1.44 -1.58 -2.63
CA ALA A 37 0.49 -2.02 -3.63
C ALA A 37 -0.09 -0.83 -4.39
N SER A 38 -0.93 -1.08 -5.39
CA SER A 38 -1.68 -0.04 -6.08
C SER A 38 -3.15 -0.46 -6.16
N THR A 39 -4.06 0.51 -6.05
CA THR A 39 -5.48 0.28 -6.34
C THR A 39 -5.67 -0.17 -7.78
N ALA A 40 -6.75 -0.91 -8.04
CA ALA A 40 -7.12 -1.24 -9.42
C ALA A 40 -7.65 0.01 -10.13
N GLU A 41 -8.38 0.84 -9.39
CA GLU A 41 -8.98 2.08 -9.80
C GLU A 41 -7.94 3.17 -10.01
N SER A 42 -8.15 3.96 -11.07
CA SER A 42 -7.50 5.25 -11.28
C SER A 42 -8.54 6.34 -10.99
N ILE A 43 -8.18 7.31 -10.15
CA ILE A 43 -9.05 8.43 -9.82
C ILE A 43 -8.50 9.72 -10.41
N ARG A 44 -9.39 10.70 -10.60
CA ARG A 44 -9.03 12.09 -10.90
C ARG A 44 -9.67 12.98 -9.85
N VAL A 45 -8.85 13.67 -9.07
CA VAL A 45 -9.31 14.65 -8.08
C VAL A 45 -9.43 16.01 -8.76
N PRO A 46 -10.60 16.68 -8.72
CA PRO A 46 -10.75 18.05 -9.22
C PRO A 46 -9.78 19.04 -8.56
N HIS A 47 -9.55 20.19 -9.21
CA HIS A 47 -8.64 21.22 -8.68
C HIS A 47 -9.20 21.99 -7.46
N ASP A 48 -10.48 21.84 -7.18
CA ASP A 48 -11.22 22.47 -6.08
C ASP A 48 -11.63 21.47 -4.98
N MET A 49 -11.08 20.25 -5.02
CA MET A 49 -11.34 19.20 -4.05
C MET A 49 -10.05 18.52 -3.61
N ALA A 50 -10.10 17.86 -2.45
CA ALA A 50 -9.13 16.87 -2.03
C ALA A 50 -9.87 15.54 -1.79
N ALA A 51 -9.15 14.42 -1.88
CA ALA A 51 -9.68 13.13 -1.47
C ALA A 51 -8.94 12.63 -0.22
N TYR A 52 -9.60 11.80 0.57
CA TYR A 52 -9.02 11.14 1.72
C TYR A 52 -9.05 9.63 1.49
N VAL A 53 -7.95 8.93 1.74
CA VAL A 53 -7.86 7.47 1.66
C VAL A 53 -7.63 6.91 3.04
N GLU A 54 -8.48 5.96 3.43
CA GLU A 54 -8.33 5.23 4.68
C GLU A 54 -8.52 3.73 4.50
N GLY A 55 -7.91 2.97 5.41
CA GLY A 55 -8.14 1.54 5.50
C GLY A 55 -9.57 1.22 5.93
N ARG A 56 -10.15 0.15 5.40
CA ARG A 56 -11.46 -0.32 5.86
C ARG A 56 -11.33 -0.94 7.24
N SER A 57 -12.25 -0.61 8.15
CA SER A 57 -12.25 -1.19 9.51
C SER A 57 -12.29 -2.73 9.53
N SER A 58 -12.96 -3.37 8.57
CA SER A 58 -12.96 -4.84 8.45
C SER A 58 -11.59 -5.44 8.13
N ILE A 59 -10.74 -4.68 7.44
CA ILE A 59 -9.38 -5.08 7.07
C ILE A 59 -8.43 -4.81 8.25
N GLY A 60 -8.53 -3.62 8.86
CA GLY A 60 -7.74 -3.27 10.04
C GLY A 60 -7.94 -4.24 11.22
N ARG A 61 -9.16 -4.76 11.42
CA ARG A 61 -9.43 -5.78 12.46
C ARG A 61 -8.73 -7.13 12.24
N LEU A 62 -8.20 -7.39 11.05
CA LEU A 62 -7.37 -8.56 10.76
C LEU A 62 -5.89 -8.31 11.07
N GLY A 63 -5.52 -7.10 11.49
CA GLY A 63 -4.13 -6.68 11.67
C GLY A 63 -3.44 -6.25 10.38
N LEU A 64 -4.17 -6.05 9.27
CA LEU A 64 -3.62 -5.45 8.06
C LEU A 64 -3.86 -3.93 8.08
N GLN A 65 -2.78 -3.16 8.18
CA GLN A 65 -2.85 -1.71 8.20
C GLN A 65 -2.58 -1.15 6.79
N VAL A 66 -3.40 -0.16 6.41
CA VAL A 66 -3.19 0.67 5.22
C VAL A 66 -2.63 2.01 5.74
N GLN A 67 -1.33 2.23 5.56
CA GLN A 67 -0.53 3.28 6.22
C GLN A 67 -0.37 4.57 5.38
N ASN A 68 -1.09 4.69 4.27
CA ASN A 68 -0.93 5.82 3.34
C ASN A 68 -1.03 7.17 4.07
N ALA A 69 -0.23 8.15 3.63
CA ALA A 69 -0.50 9.55 3.96
C ALA A 69 -1.87 9.94 3.37
N GLY A 70 -2.89 10.02 4.23
CA GLY A 70 -4.30 9.91 3.84
C GLY A 70 -4.87 11.01 2.95
N PHE A 71 -4.18 12.12 2.66
CA PHE A 71 -4.70 13.16 1.75
C PHE A 71 -4.15 12.99 0.34
N ILE A 72 -5.05 13.06 -0.64
CA ILE A 72 -4.71 13.13 -2.06
C ILE A 72 -4.94 14.56 -2.54
N ASP A 73 -3.90 15.13 -3.16
CA ASP A 73 -3.87 16.50 -3.64
C ASP A 73 -4.90 16.79 -4.74
N ALA A 74 -5.36 18.03 -4.77
CA ALA A 74 -6.19 18.57 -5.84
C ALA A 74 -5.48 18.45 -7.20
N GLY A 75 -6.20 18.02 -8.23
CA GLY A 75 -5.64 17.79 -9.57
C GLY A 75 -4.90 16.46 -9.75
N PHE A 76 -4.77 15.62 -8.72
CA PHE A 76 -4.17 14.29 -8.85
C PHE A 76 -4.93 13.44 -9.89
N CYS A 77 -4.20 12.68 -10.71
CA CYS A 77 -4.76 11.72 -11.65
C CYS A 77 -3.89 10.47 -11.72
N GLY A 78 -4.40 9.34 -11.22
CA GLY A 78 -3.66 8.09 -11.21
C GLY A 78 -4.27 7.04 -10.28
N GLN A 79 -3.58 5.89 -10.19
CA GLN A 79 -3.85 4.88 -9.18
C GLN A 79 -3.24 5.30 -7.84
N ILE A 80 -3.86 4.86 -6.74
CA ILE A 80 -3.38 5.16 -5.40
C ILE A 80 -2.38 4.09 -4.98
N THR A 81 -1.17 4.53 -4.61
CA THR A 81 -0.20 3.66 -3.96
C THR A 81 -0.65 3.39 -2.53
N LEU A 82 -0.69 2.11 -2.17
CA LEU A 82 -1.06 1.65 -0.84
C LEU A 82 0.17 1.15 -0.10
N GLU A 83 0.36 1.61 1.12
CA GLU A 83 1.39 1.18 2.07
C GLU A 83 0.76 0.12 2.99
N LEU A 84 1.05 -1.16 2.74
CA LEU A 84 0.42 -2.27 3.45
C LEU A 84 1.40 -2.88 4.45
N GLU A 85 0.99 -2.95 5.71
CA GLU A 85 1.77 -3.56 6.79
C GLU A 85 0.95 -4.63 7.50
N ASN A 86 1.50 -5.84 7.62
CA ASN A 86 0.87 -6.90 8.41
C ASN A 86 1.38 -6.84 9.85
N GLN A 87 0.54 -6.32 10.75
CA GLN A 87 0.79 -6.24 12.19
C GLN A 87 0.22 -7.45 12.96
N SER A 88 -0.32 -8.44 12.26
CA SER A 88 -0.85 -9.67 12.88
C SER A 88 0.24 -10.72 13.07
N GLY A 89 -0.08 -11.78 13.83
CA GLY A 89 0.81 -12.93 14.04
C GLY A 89 0.70 -14.03 12.97
N PHE A 90 -0.02 -13.80 11.87
CA PHE A 90 -0.24 -14.80 10.81
C PHE A 90 -0.09 -14.18 9.42
N SER A 91 0.21 -15.00 8.42
CA SER A 91 0.34 -14.55 7.03
C SER A 91 -1.03 -14.15 6.47
N ILE A 92 -1.08 -13.05 5.71
CA ILE A 92 -2.31 -12.55 5.07
C ILE A 92 -2.17 -12.69 3.56
N VAL A 93 -3.11 -13.37 2.91
CA VAL A 93 -3.16 -13.47 1.45
C VAL A 93 -3.89 -12.25 0.88
N LEU A 94 -3.13 -11.36 0.24
CA LEU A 94 -3.67 -10.24 -0.53
C LEU A 94 -4.14 -10.76 -1.88
N LYS A 95 -5.45 -10.75 -2.10
CA LYS A 95 -6.06 -11.12 -3.38
C LYS A 95 -6.50 -9.89 -4.15
N LYS A 96 -6.17 -9.86 -5.44
CA LYS A 96 -6.62 -8.81 -6.36
C LYS A 96 -8.15 -8.71 -6.39
N GLY A 97 -8.66 -7.49 -6.47
CA GLY A 97 -10.09 -7.21 -6.54
C GLY A 97 -10.81 -7.16 -5.19
N VAL A 98 -10.13 -7.48 -4.08
CA VAL A 98 -10.69 -7.27 -2.75
C VAL A 98 -10.70 -5.77 -2.44
N ARG A 99 -11.85 -5.23 -2.02
CA ARG A 99 -11.96 -3.86 -1.52
C ARG A 99 -11.12 -3.67 -0.27
N ILE A 100 -10.08 -2.85 -0.33
CA ILE A 100 -9.05 -2.74 0.73
C ILE A 100 -9.09 -1.41 1.49
N CYS A 101 -9.34 -0.31 0.78
CA CYS A 101 -9.47 1.05 1.32
C CYS A 101 -10.81 1.67 0.89
N GLN A 102 -11.07 2.89 1.35
CA GLN A 102 -12.16 3.76 0.93
C GLN A 102 -11.67 5.20 0.81
#